data_AF-A0A7Y2CTF0-F1
#
_entry.id   AF-A0A7Y2CTF0-F1
#
_cell.length_a   1.000
_cell.length_b   1.000
_cell.length_c   1.000
_cell.angle_alpha   90.00
_cell.angle_beta   90.00
_cell.angle_gamma   90.00
#
_symmetry.space_group_name_H-M   'P 1'
#
loop_
_entity.id
_entity.type
_entity.pdbx_description
1 polymer ?
#
loop_
_entity_poly.entity_id
_entity_poly.type
_entity_poly.pdbx_seq_one_letter_code
_entity_poly.pdbx_strand_id
1 'polypeptide(L)'
;MGHSIETATSGRARCRGCGESIAKGELRLGERLPNPYGEGEMTLWFHLSCGAYKRPEVLLETLEATDNEIEHADQLRDIAKSGLEHRRLPRADGAGRSPTGRARCRQCREFIEKDTWRIGLVYFDEGRLNPSGYIHLSCADEYLGTTDIVARLRHFAPTLTDDDVAEIRAALAG
;
A
#
# COMPACT_ATOMS: atom_id res chain seq x y z
N MET A 1 21.47 1.63 -12.95
CA MET A 1 20.97 0.23 -13.07
C MET A 1 19.52 0.25 -12.61
N GLY A 2 18.63 -0.47 -13.30
CA GLY A 2 17.19 -0.43 -13.01
C GLY A 2 16.82 -1.05 -11.66
N HIS A 3 15.54 -0.90 -11.32
CA HIS A 3 14.89 -1.67 -10.25
C HIS A 3 15.05 -3.18 -10.48
N SER A 4 14.89 -4.00 -9.44
CA SER A 4 15.14 -5.45 -9.54
C SER A 4 14.14 -6.26 -8.72
N ILE A 5 13.74 -7.43 -9.23
CA ILE A 5 13.11 -8.47 -8.43
C ILE A 5 14.15 -9.55 -8.17
N GLU A 6 14.31 -9.94 -6.91
CA GLU A 6 15.26 -10.98 -6.52
C GLU A 6 14.76 -11.81 -5.36
N THR A 7 15.34 -12.99 -5.19
CA THR A 7 15.13 -13.82 -4.00
C THR A 7 15.92 -13.23 -2.82
N ALA A 8 15.25 -13.00 -1.70
CA ALA A 8 15.87 -12.45 -0.50
C ALA A 8 16.95 -13.38 0.05
N THR A 9 18.20 -12.92 0.03
CA THR A 9 19.37 -13.67 0.51
C THR A 9 19.40 -13.85 2.04
N SER A 10 18.66 -13.01 2.78
CA SER A 10 18.49 -13.09 4.23
C SER A 10 17.17 -12.46 4.68
N GLY A 11 16.69 -12.84 5.87
CA GLY A 11 15.46 -12.32 6.47
C GLY A 11 15.59 -10.96 7.18
N ARG A 12 16.66 -10.20 6.90
CA ARG A 12 16.98 -8.94 7.62
C ARG A 12 16.32 -7.70 7.02
N ALA A 13 15.80 -7.80 5.79
CA ALA A 13 15.12 -6.69 5.15
C ALA A 13 13.72 -6.51 5.73
N ARG A 14 13.32 -5.26 5.97
CA ARG A 14 11.93 -4.90 6.27
C ARG A 14 11.30 -4.27 5.04
N CYS A 15 10.09 -4.71 4.72
CA CYS A 15 9.30 -4.14 3.65
C CYS A 15 8.98 -2.67 3.95
N ARG A 16 9.24 -1.80 2.98
CA ARG A 16 8.90 -0.36 3.07
C ARG A 16 7.41 -0.08 2.90
N GLY A 17 6.62 -1.06 2.45
CA GLY A 17 5.18 -0.97 2.27
C GLY A 17 4.38 -1.22 3.55
N CYS A 18 4.61 -2.36 4.22
CA CYS A 18 3.89 -2.76 5.43
C CYS A 18 4.70 -2.69 6.72
N GLY A 19 6.02 -2.53 6.64
CA GLY A 19 6.92 -2.51 7.81
C GLY A 19 7.38 -3.89 8.30
N GLU A 20 6.76 -4.97 7.82
CA GLU A 20 7.08 -6.35 8.22
C GLU A 20 8.39 -6.87 7.61
N SER A 21 8.97 -7.89 8.23
CA SER A 21 10.16 -8.57 7.70
C SER A 21 9.85 -9.31 6.39
N ILE A 22 10.82 -9.32 5.46
CA ILE A 22 10.81 -10.14 4.24
C ILE A 22 11.61 -11.41 4.53
N ALA A 23 11.02 -12.59 4.31
CA ALA A 23 11.65 -13.84 4.68
C ALA A 23 12.83 -14.19 3.74
N LYS A 24 13.83 -14.93 4.25
CA LYS A 24 14.88 -15.50 3.38
C LYS A 24 14.24 -16.47 2.39
N GLY A 25 14.59 -16.37 1.11
CA GLY A 25 14.04 -17.22 0.06
C GLY A 25 12.77 -16.67 -0.58
N GLU A 26 12.20 -15.58 -0.06
CA GLU A 26 11.03 -14.92 -0.64
C GLU A 26 11.44 -13.95 -1.75
N LEU A 27 10.67 -13.87 -2.84
CA LEU A 27 10.86 -12.85 -3.88
C LEU A 27 10.49 -11.45 -3.34
N ARG A 28 11.32 -10.46 -3.65
CA ARG A 28 11.14 -9.07 -3.23
C ARG A 28 11.45 -8.09 -4.34
N LEU A 29 10.75 -6.98 -4.34
CA LEU A 29 11.01 -5.83 -5.20
C LEU A 29 12.07 -4.93 -4.55
N GLY A 30 13.12 -4.61 -5.31
CA GLY A 30 14.19 -3.71 -4.97
C GLY A 30 14.13 -2.45 -5.81
N GLU A 31 13.65 -1.37 -5.22
CA GLU A 31 13.66 -0.06 -5.86
C GLU A 31 14.98 0.66 -5.57
N ARG A 32 15.79 0.89 -6.60
CA ARG A 32 17.01 1.68 -6.52
C ARG A 32 16.73 3.18 -6.61
N LEU A 33 17.30 3.94 -5.70
CA LEU A 33 17.23 5.39 -5.62
C LEU A 33 18.62 5.99 -5.31
N PRO A 34 18.89 7.25 -5.67
CA PRO A 34 20.06 7.96 -5.18
C PRO A 34 20.12 7.93 -3.65
N ASN A 35 21.31 7.72 -3.08
CA ASN A 35 21.48 7.74 -1.63
C ASN A 35 21.39 9.19 -1.11
N PRO A 36 20.42 9.53 -0.24
CA PRO A 36 20.32 10.90 0.28
C PRO A 36 21.42 11.25 1.30
N TYR A 37 22.20 10.27 1.77
CA TYR A 37 23.20 10.45 2.82
C TYR A 37 24.66 10.39 2.32
N GLY A 38 24.88 10.32 1.02
CA GLY A 38 26.23 10.27 0.45
C GLY A 38 26.26 9.84 -1.00
N GLU A 39 27.44 9.51 -1.49
CA GLU A 39 27.61 9.00 -2.86
C GLU A 39 27.03 7.58 -3.01
N GLY A 40 26.49 7.30 -4.20
CA GLY A 40 25.98 5.99 -4.58
C GLY A 40 24.44 5.88 -4.57
N GLU A 41 23.98 4.64 -4.69
CA GLU A 41 22.56 4.28 -4.71
C GLU A 41 22.19 3.54 -3.42
N MET A 42 20.92 3.62 -3.04
CA MET A 42 20.32 2.76 -2.02
C MET A 42 19.17 1.96 -2.60
N THR A 43 18.88 0.80 -2.02
CA THR A 43 17.74 -0.04 -2.42
C THR A 43 16.68 -0.09 -1.33
N LEU A 44 15.44 0.19 -1.71
CA LEU A 44 14.26 0.01 -0.88
C LEU A 44 13.62 -1.32 -1.21
N TRP A 45 13.41 -2.14 -0.19
CA TRP A 45 12.85 -3.48 -0.34
C TRP A 45 11.36 -3.50 -0.04
N PHE A 46 10.60 -4.20 -0.87
CA PHE A 46 9.17 -4.43 -0.70
C PHE A 46 8.84 -5.91 -0.94
N HIS A 47 7.84 -6.45 -0.24
CA HIS A 47 7.10 -7.60 -0.75
C HIS A 47 6.50 -7.25 -2.11
N LEU A 48 6.36 -8.22 -3.02
CA LEU A 48 5.83 -7.94 -4.36
C LEU A 48 4.43 -7.32 -4.31
N SER A 49 3.54 -7.82 -3.45
CA SER A 49 2.20 -7.25 -3.26
C SER A 49 2.22 -5.83 -2.69
N CYS A 50 3.11 -5.55 -1.73
CA CYS A 50 3.31 -4.20 -1.21
C CYS A 50 3.82 -3.25 -2.28
N GLY A 51 4.74 -3.72 -3.14
CA GLY A 51 5.18 -3.01 -4.33
C GLY A 51 4.02 -2.70 -5.27
N ALA A 52 3.17 -3.69 -5.58
CA ALA A 52 1.98 -3.52 -6.40
C ALA A 52 1.05 -2.43 -5.87
N TYR A 53 0.78 -2.46 -4.57
CA TYR A 53 -0.14 -1.53 -3.95
C TYR A 53 0.43 -0.11 -3.80
N LYS A 54 1.70 0.04 -3.41
CA LYS A 54 2.27 1.32 -3.02
C LYS A 54 3.14 1.96 -4.09
N ARG A 55 3.82 1.16 -4.90
CA ARG A 55 4.80 1.57 -5.94
C ARG A 55 4.47 0.92 -7.29
N PRO A 56 3.28 1.18 -7.85
CA PRO A 56 2.77 0.47 -9.01
C PRO A 56 3.66 0.62 -10.26
N GLU A 57 4.22 1.81 -10.51
CA GLU A 57 5.11 2.05 -11.65
C GLU A 57 6.40 1.23 -11.56
N VAL A 58 7.04 1.27 -10.38
CA VAL A 58 8.28 0.52 -10.09
C VAL A 58 8.03 -0.97 -10.28
N LEU A 59 6.92 -1.49 -9.76
CA LEU A 59 6.59 -2.89 -9.90
C LEU A 59 6.41 -3.26 -11.38
N LEU A 60 5.59 -2.52 -12.13
CA LEU A 60 5.31 -2.85 -13.53
C LEU A 60 6.57 -2.83 -14.40
N GLU A 61 7.40 -1.78 -14.27
CA GLU A 61 8.69 -1.70 -14.96
C GLU A 61 9.58 -2.91 -14.63
N THR A 62 9.64 -3.28 -13.35
CA THR A 62 10.49 -4.40 -12.93
C THR A 62 9.94 -5.76 -13.37
N LEU A 63 8.62 -5.94 -13.41
CA LEU A 63 7.97 -7.15 -13.92
C LEU A 63 8.14 -7.33 -15.42
N GLU A 64 8.28 -6.25 -16.18
CA GLU A 64 8.58 -6.30 -17.62
C GLU A 64 10.05 -6.62 -17.89
N ALA A 65 10.95 -6.13 -17.03
CA ALA A 65 12.39 -6.29 -17.21
C ALA A 65 12.99 -7.56 -16.59
N THR A 66 12.22 -8.32 -15.79
CA THR A 66 12.74 -9.47 -15.06
C THR A 66 12.59 -10.77 -15.84
N ASP A 67 13.64 -11.61 -15.82
CA ASP A 67 13.59 -12.99 -16.32
C ASP A 67 13.11 -14.01 -15.27
N ASN A 68 12.81 -13.57 -14.04
CA ASN A 68 12.34 -14.45 -12.98
C ASN A 68 10.90 -14.91 -13.25
N GLU A 69 10.60 -16.18 -12.96
CA GLU A 69 9.22 -16.65 -12.89
C GLU A 69 8.56 -16.07 -11.63
N ILE A 70 7.48 -15.31 -11.82
CA ILE A 70 6.77 -14.64 -10.75
C ILE A 70 5.41 -15.31 -10.55
N GLU A 71 5.23 -15.94 -9.40
CA GLU A 71 3.94 -16.49 -8.99
C GLU A 71 2.89 -15.37 -8.91
N HIS A 72 1.69 -15.62 -9.46
CA HIS A 72 0.59 -14.65 -9.48
C HIS A 72 0.94 -13.29 -10.13
N ALA A 73 1.85 -13.27 -11.11
CA ALA A 73 2.27 -12.04 -11.80
C ALA A 73 1.10 -11.20 -12.33
N ASP A 74 0.06 -11.84 -12.88
CA ASP A 74 -1.10 -11.14 -13.45
C ASP A 74 -1.89 -10.40 -12.36
N GLN A 75 -2.09 -11.02 -11.20
CA GLN A 75 -2.73 -10.36 -10.05
C GLN A 75 -1.92 -9.14 -9.59
N LEU A 76 -0.59 -9.25 -9.55
CA LEU A 76 0.29 -8.13 -9.19
C LEU A 76 0.18 -6.99 -10.22
N ARG A 77 0.10 -7.31 -11.52
CA ARG A 77 -0.10 -6.33 -12.59
C ARG A 77 -1.46 -5.64 -12.47
N ASP A 78 -2.52 -6.38 -12.19
CA ASP A 78 -3.86 -5.83 -12.05
C ASP A 78 -3.96 -4.87 -10.86
N ILE A 79 -3.40 -5.25 -9.72
CA ILE A 79 -3.30 -4.37 -8.54
C ILE A 79 -2.56 -3.08 -8.89
N ALA A 80 -1.42 -3.18 -9.58
CA ALA A 80 -0.61 -2.01 -9.93
C ALA A 80 -1.32 -1.11 -10.94
N LYS A 81 -1.93 -1.68 -11.99
CA LYS A 81 -2.70 -0.93 -12.99
C LYS A 81 -3.87 -0.18 -12.37
N SER A 82 -4.61 -0.80 -11.45
CA SER A 82 -5.66 -0.13 -10.67
C SER A 82 -5.11 1.06 -9.88
N GLY A 83 -3.91 0.92 -9.29
CA GLY A 83 -3.21 2.02 -8.62
C GLY A 83 -2.84 3.20 -9.54
N LEU A 84 -2.53 2.94 -10.81
CA LEU A 84 -2.24 3.97 -11.81
C LEU A 84 -3.50 4.64 -12.35
N GLU A 85 -4.56 3.87 -12.57
CA GLU A 85 -5.88 4.39 -12.96
C GLU A 85 -6.44 5.33 -11.88
N HIS A 86 -6.35 4.90 -10.63
CA HIS A 86 -6.82 5.63 -9.46
C HIS A 86 -5.65 6.25 -8.70
N ARG A 87 -5.13 7.39 -9.17
CA ARG A 87 -3.87 8.04 -8.67
C ARG A 87 -3.74 8.20 -7.15
N ARG A 88 -4.84 8.26 -6.40
CA ARG A 88 -4.82 8.37 -4.92
C ARG A 88 -4.92 7.02 -4.21
N LEU A 89 -5.29 5.95 -4.91
CA LEU A 89 -5.43 4.60 -4.37
C LEU A 89 -4.16 4.05 -3.70
N PRO A 90 -2.92 4.29 -4.22
CA PRO A 90 -1.69 3.91 -3.52
C PRO A 90 -1.53 4.50 -2.11
N ARG A 91 -2.28 5.57 -1.80
CA ARG A 91 -2.26 6.22 -0.48
C ARG A 91 -3.06 5.47 0.57
N ALA A 92 -4.06 4.66 0.19
CA ALA A 92 -4.86 3.92 1.16
C ALA A 92 -4.00 2.88 1.89
N ASP A 93 -4.04 2.93 3.22
CA ASP A 93 -3.16 2.23 4.15
C ASP A 93 -3.97 1.63 5.30
N GLY A 94 -4.75 0.61 4.96
CA GLY A 94 -5.56 -0.10 5.94
C GLY A 94 -6.78 0.71 6.41
N ALA A 95 -7.57 0.05 7.24
CA ALA A 95 -8.71 0.64 7.91
C ALA A 95 -8.69 0.32 9.40
N GLY A 96 -9.29 1.20 10.19
CA GLY A 96 -9.44 1.02 11.63
C GLY A 96 -10.57 1.87 12.16
N ARG A 97 -11.07 1.53 13.35
CA ARG A 97 -12.03 2.38 14.06
C ARG A 97 -11.33 3.62 14.60
N SER A 98 -12.01 4.75 14.56
CA SER A 98 -11.47 6.01 15.08
C SER A 98 -11.43 5.96 16.61
N PRO A 99 -10.25 6.01 17.27
CA PRO A 99 -10.18 5.95 18.72
C PRO A 99 -10.69 7.23 19.39
N THR A 100 -10.83 8.31 18.61
CA THR A 100 -11.25 9.65 19.06
C THR A 100 -12.08 10.33 17.96
N GLY A 101 -12.93 11.29 18.29
CA GLY A 101 -13.69 12.07 17.31
C GLY A 101 -12.94 13.25 16.67
N ARG A 102 -11.61 13.35 16.82
CA ARG A 102 -10.85 14.57 16.50
C ARG A 102 -10.29 14.62 15.07
N ALA A 103 -10.24 13.47 14.39
CA ALA A 103 -9.71 13.41 13.04
C ALA A 103 -10.69 14.08 12.07
N ARG A 104 -10.18 14.81 11.08
CA ARG A 104 -10.99 15.34 9.98
C ARG A 104 -10.74 14.55 8.72
N CYS A 105 -11.81 14.20 8.03
CA CYS A 105 -11.74 13.53 6.73
C CYS A 105 -11.06 14.45 5.70
N ARG A 106 -10.10 13.92 4.94
CA ARG A 106 -9.40 14.70 3.92
C ARG A 106 -10.22 15.00 2.67
N GLN A 107 -11.37 14.35 2.51
CA GLN A 107 -12.31 14.58 1.42
C GLN A 107 -13.33 15.66 1.80
N CYS A 108 -14.30 15.34 2.66
CA CYS A 108 -15.39 16.26 3.02
C CYS A 108 -15.02 17.29 4.10
N ARG A 109 -13.86 17.16 4.77
CA ARG A 109 -13.37 18.04 5.86
C ARG A 109 -14.16 17.99 7.17
N GLU A 110 -15.18 17.14 7.26
CA GLU A 110 -15.93 16.89 8.48
C GLU A 110 -15.16 16.00 9.46
N PHE A 111 -15.58 16.01 10.73
CA PHE A 111 -15.01 15.15 11.74
C PHE A 111 -15.37 13.68 11.50
N ILE A 112 -14.44 12.80 11.82
CA ILE A 112 -14.65 11.35 11.85
C ILE A 112 -14.98 10.99 13.29
N GLU A 113 -16.22 10.55 13.51
CA GLU A 113 -16.74 10.20 14.82
C GLU A 113 -15.95 9.08 15.48
N LYS A 114 -15.92 9.07 16.82
CA LYS A 114 -15.29 7.99 17.58
C LYS A 114 -15.98 6.66 17.27
N ASP A 115 -15.22 5.58 17.26
CA ASP A 115 -15.65 4.19 17.06
C ASP A 115 -16.24 3.89 15.66
N THR A 116 -16.18 4.86 14.73
CA THR A 116 -16.51 4.69 13.30
C THR A 116 -15.30 4.30 12.46
N TRP A 117 -15.54 3.58 11.37
CA TRP A 117 -14.50 3.17 10.43
C TRP A 117 -13.90 4.35 9.67
N ARG A 118 -12.57 4.32 9.50
CA ARG A 118 -11.82 5.27 8.69
C ARG A 118 -10.67 4.57 7.97
N ILE A 119 -10.32 5.09 6.80
CA ILE A 119 -9.18 4.62 6.00
C ILE A 119 -7.96 5.46 6.39
N GLY A 120 -6.86 4.80 6.73
CA GLY A 120 -5.56 5.45 6.90
C GLY A 120 -5.01 5.87 5.55
N LEU A 121 -4.43 7.06 5.47
CA LEU A 121 -3.77 7.52 4.25
C LEU A 121 -2.27 7.69 4.50
N VAL A 122 -1.44 7.38 3.51
CA VAL A 122 0.00 7.64 3.50
C VAL A 122 0.43 8.36 2.23
N TYR A 123 1.58 9.03 2.27
CA TYR A 123 2.31 9.45 1.09
C TYR A 123 3.72 8.84 1.11
N PHE A 124 4.24 8.52 -0.07
CA PHE A 124 5.62 8.06 -0.19
C PHE A 124 6.52 9.26 -0.42
N ASP A 125 7.52 9.44 0.44
CA ASP A 125 8.49 10.53 0.37
C ASP A 125 9.81 10.10 1.00
N GLU A 126 10.92 10.54 0.41
CA GLU A 126 12.29 10.20 0.84
C GLU A 126 12.49 8.71 1.21
N GLY A 127 11.87 7.82 0.44
CA GLY A 127 12.00 6.38 0.64
C GLY A 127 11.16 5.78 1.79
N ARG A 128 10.18 6.53 2.31
CA ARG A 128 9.32 6.12 3.44
C ARG A 128 7.85 6.40 3.15
N LEU A 129 6.97 5.59 3.73
CA LEU A 129 5.55 5.88 3.80
C LEU A 129 5.26 6.69 5.06
N ASN A 130 4.78 7.92 4.88
CA ASN A 130 4.47 8.84 5.95
C ASN A 130 2.94 8.95 6.11
N PRO A 131 2.40 8.82 7.34
CA PRO A 131 0.99 9.04 7.60
C PRO A 131 0.53 10.42 7.14
N SER A 132 -0.63 10.46 6.50
CA SER A 132 -1.12 11.64 5.78
C SER A 132 -2.56 11.99 6.13
N GLY A 133 -3.10 11.42 7.19
CA GLY A 133 -4.46 11.65 7.68
C GLY A 133 -5.40 10.48 7.39
N TYR A 134 -6.70 10.79 7.36
CA TYR A 134 -7.75 9.78 7.25
C TYR A 134 -8.88 10.27 6.33
N ILE A 135 -9.67 9.34 5.82
CA ILE A 135 -10.97 9.60 5.18
C ILE A 135 -12.04 8.67 5.78
N HIS A 136 -13.31 9.07 5.70
CA HIS A 136 -14.43 8.15 5.94
C HIS A 136 -14.45 7.04 4.89
N LEU A 137 -15.09 5.91 5.21
CA LEU A 137 -15.36 4.86 4.20
C LEU A 137 -16.26 5.39 3.07
N SER A 138 -17.33 6.12 3.39
CA SER A 138 -18.25 6.69 2.40
C SER A 138 -17.60 7.73 1.46
N CYS A 139 -16.48 8.32 1.87
CA CYS A 139 -15.71 9.24 1.03
C CYS A 139 -14.69 8.53 0.12
N ALA A 140 -14.60 7.19 0.16
CA ALA A 140 -13.59 6.44 -0.57
C ALA A 140 -13.69 6.63 -2.08
N ASP A 141 -14.90 6.54 -2.65
CA ASP A 141 -15.09 6.68 -4.10
C ASP A 141 -14.63 8.06 -4.59
N GLU A 142 -15.11 9.13 -3.96
CA GLU A 142 -14.76 10.49 -4.36
C GLU A 142 -13.28 10.82 -4.11
N TYR A 143 -12.67 10.29 -3.04
CA TYR A 143 -11.27 10.57 -2.72
C TYR A 143 -10.29 9.71 -3.51
N LEU A 144 -10.51 8.40 -3.58
CA LEU A 144 -9.61 7.41 -4.19
C LEU A 144 -9.94 7.18 -5.67
N GLY A 145 -11.18 7.38 -6.08
CA GLY A 145 -11.70 7.09 -7.41
C GLY A 145 -12.32 5.70 -7.57
N THR A 146 -12.42 4.93 -6.47
CA THR A 146 -13.00 3.58 -6.45
C THR A 146 -13.31 3.14 -5.01
N THR A 147 -14.26 2.20 -4.88
CA THR A 147 -14.57 1.49 -3.62
C THR A 147 -14.05 0.06 -3.61
N ASP A 148 -13.45 -0.44 -4.69
CA ASP A 148 -12.81 -1.77 -4.73
C ASP A 148 -11.44 -1.74 -4.02
N ILE A 149 -11.50 -1.61 -2.70
CA ILE A 149 -10.33 -1.37 -1.86
C ILE A 149 -10.20 -2.36 -0.70
N VAL A 150 -11.15 -3.28 -0.53
CA VAL A 150 -11.21 -4.17 0.64
C VAL A 150 -9.98 -5.06 0.76
N ALA A 151 -9.53 -5.65 -0.35
CA ALA A 151 -8.31 -6.47 -0.36
C ALA A 151 -7.08 -5.67 0.07
N ARG A 152 -6.96 -4.42 -0.43
CA ARG A 152 -5.92 -3.47 -0.04
C ARG A 152 -6.00 -3.12 1.45
N LEU A 153 -7.19 -2.82 1.96
CA LEU A 153 -7.38 -2.46 3.37
C LEU A 153 -6.98 -3.63 4.29
N ARG A 154 -7.39 -4.86 3.96
CA ARG A 154 -7.00 -6.06 4.69
C ARG A 154 -5.49 -6.32 4.63
N HIS A 155 -4.85 -6.05 3.49
CA HIS A 155 -3.41 -6.23 3.33
C HIS A 155 -2.59 -5.35 4.29
N PHE A 156 -3.00 -4.09 4.49
CA PHE A 156 -2.30 -3.13 5.36
C PHE A 156 -2.89 -3.03 6.77
N ALA A 157 -3.95 -3.79 7.07
CA ALA A 157 -4.51 -3.95 8.41
C ALA A 157 -4.78 -5.45 8.66
N PRO A 158 -3.73 -6.26 8.87
CA PRO A 158 -3.86 -7.72 8.99
C PRO A 158 -4.64 -8.19 10.22
N THR A 159 -4.92 -7.28 11.17
CA THR A 159 -5.75 -7.55 12.34
C THR A 159 -7.26 -7.46 12.07
N LEU A 160 -7.67 -7.05 10.86
CA LEU A 160 -9.09 -7.03 10.50
C LEU A 160 -9.65 -8.45 10.42
N THR A 161 -10.71 -8.69 11.17
CA THR A 161 -11.47 -9.95 11.14
C THR A 161 -12.38 -10.01 9.91
N ASP A 162 -12.93 -11.18 9.62
CA ASP A 162 -13.90 -11.31 8.53
C ASP A 162 -15.21 -10.52 8.80
N ASP A 163 -15.59 -10.37 10.07
CA ASP A 163 -16.72 -9.54 10.49
C ASP A 163 -16.42 -8.05 10.24
N ASP A 164 -15.22 -7.58 10.61
CA ASP A 164 -14.79 -6.21 10.30
C ASP A 164 -14.82 -5.93 8.79
N VAL A 165 -14.37 -6.90 7.99
CA VAL A 165 -14.38 -6.81 6.52
C VAL A 165 -15.80 -6.76 5.98
N ALA A 166 -16.74 -7.52 6.56
CA ALA A 166 -18.14 -7.47 6.18
C ALA A 166 -18.78 -6.10 6.48
N GLU A 167 -18.49 -5.51 7.64
CA GLU A 167 -18.94 -4.15 7.97
C GLU A 167 -18.36 -3.11 7.00
N ILE A 168 -17.05 -3.17 6.72
CA ILE A 168 -16.39 -2.25 5.80
C ILE A 168 -17.02 -2.35 4.40
N ARG A 169 -17.28 -3.57 3.91
CA ARG A 169 -17.95 -3.79 2.62
C ARG A 169 -19.33 -3.15 2.58
N ALA A 170 -20.13 -3.36 3.63
CA ALA A 170 -21.46 -2.77 3.71
C ALA A 170 -21.41 -1.24 3.69
N ALA A 171 -20.46 -0.64 4.41
CA ALA A 171 -20.27 0.80 4.47
C ALA A 171 -19.68 1.43 3.20
N LEU A 172 -19.00 0.66 2.34
CA LEU A 172 -18.51 1.11 1.03
C LEU A 172 -19.56 1.01 -0.07
N ALA A 173 -20.62 0.21 0.13
CA ALA A 173 -21.68 -0.02 -0.85
C ALA A 173 -22.88 0.93 -0.71
N GLY A 174 -22.98 1.65 0.41
CA GLY A 174 -24.02 2.66 0.68
C GLY A 174 -23.52 4.07 0.45
#